data_AF-A0A4Q7EBD4-F1
#
_entry.id   AF-A0A4Q7EBD4-F1
#
_cell.length_a   1.000
_cell.length_b   1.000
_cell.length_c   1.000
_cell.angle_alpha   90.00
_cell.angle_beta   90.00
_cell.angle_gamma   90.00
#
_symmetry.space_group_name_H-M   'P 1'
#
loop_
_entity.id
_entity.type
_entity.pdbx_description
1 polymer ?
#
loop_
_entity_poly.entity_id
_entity_poly.type
_entity_poly.pdbx_seq_one_letter_code
_entity_poly.pdbx_strand_id
1 'polypeptide(L)'
;MTEKVIKISLLALLTVCLLYFGESRADCNESTKVTSQKLSSQAFSGILDGREKIELMGGVSHLDFNYCIYFYAREFGNRRLAKRLIILDGNDGRYIGMFDVDDKPKGIVGNSIIFDYHDDLGNKIIVGSSGFPKNTYLDGEPKELFK
;
A
#
# COMPACT_ATOMS: atom_id res chain seq x y z
N MET A 1 -12.42 -11.02 -54.02
CA MET A 1 -13.04 -11.25 -52.70
C MET A 1 -11.93 -11.25 -51.65
N THR A 2 -11.39 -10.09 -51.26
CA THR A 2 -10.21 -10.10 -50.35
C THR A 2 -10.01 -8.81 -49.55
N GLU A 3 -10.89 -7.81 -49.67
CA GLU A 3 -10.77 -6.54 -48.92
C GLU A 3 -11.70 -6.42 -47.70
N LYS A 4 -12.74 -7.27 -47.59
CA LYS A 4 -13.73 -7.16 -46.49
C LYS A 4 -13.29 -7.81 -45.18
N VAL A 5 -12.28 -8.69 -45.19
CA VAL A 5 -11.88 -9.45 -44.00
C VAL A 5 -10.90 -8.67 -43.10
N ILE A 6 -10.16 -7.72 -43.66
CA ILE A 6 -9.10 -6.99 -42.93
C ILE A 6 -9.67 -5.87 -42.04
N LYS A 7 -10.81 -5.27 -42.40
CA LYS A 7 -11.39 -4.14 -41.63
C LYS A 7 -12.05 -4.56 -40.30
N ILE A 8 -12.47 -5.81 -40.16
CA ILE A 8 -13.18 -6.28 -38.95
C ILE A 8 -12.18 -6.64 -37.83
N SER A 9 -11.00 -7.14 -38.17
CA SER A 9 -9.98 -7.50 -37.17
C SER A 9 -9.28 -6.29 -36.54
N LEU A 10 -9.18 -5.15 -37.24
CA LEU A 10 -8.57 -3.94 -36.69
C LEU A 10 -9.48 -3.21 -35.68
N LEU A 11 -10.80 -3.24 -35.90
CA LEU A 11 -11.78 -2.59 -35.03
C LEU A 11 -12.00 -3.38 -33.72
N ALA A 12 -11.85 -4.72 -33.77
CA ALA A 12 -11.91 -5.56 -32.57
C ALA A 12 -10.66 -5.38 -31.69
N LEU A 13 -9.47 -5.20 -32.26
CA LEU A 13 -8.25 -4.94 -31.47
C LEU A 13 -8.24 -3.55 -30.82
N LEU A 14 -8.77 -2.52 -31.49
CA LEU A 14 -8.77 -1.17 -30.94
C LEU A 14 -9.71 -1.02 -29.73
N THR A 15 -10.83 -1.74 -29.73
CA THR A 15 -11.81 -1.69 -28.62
C THR A 15 -11.31 -2.44 -27.38
N VAL A 16 -10.46 -3.46 -27.54
CA VAL A 16 -9.85 -4.17 -26.40
C VAL A 16 -8.76 -3.34 -25.74
N CYS A 17 -8.00 -2.52 -26.49
CA CYS A 17 -7.00 -1.63 -25.90
C CYS A 17 -7.59 -0.44 -25.12
N LEU A 18 -8.79 0.02 -25.44
CA LEU A 18 -9.45 1.15 -24.74
C LEU A 18 -10.16 0.75 -23.44
N LEU A 19 -10.18 -0.54 -23.09
CA LEU A 19 -10.67 -1.04 -21.79
C LEU A 19 -9.55 -1.23 -20.76
N TYR A 20 -8.29 -0.99 -21.14
CA TYR A 20 -7.16 -1.11 -20.22
C TYR A 20 -6.92 0.22 -19.49
N PHE A 21 -7.33 0.21 -18.23
CA PHE A 21 -6.82 1.05 -17.13
C PHE A 21 -7.10 2.55 -17.23
N GLY A 22 -8.31 2.93 -16.81
CA GLY A 22 -8.36 4.03 -15.86
C GLY A 22 -7.65 3.56 -14.59
N GLU A 23 -6.37 3.87 -14.42
CA GLU A 23 -5.70 3.73 -13.13
C GLU A 23 -6.46 4.60 -12.13
N SER A 24 -7.39 4.00 -11.39
CA SER A 24 -7.88 4.58 -10.14
C SER A 24 -6.69 4.65 -9.20
N ARG A 25 -5.99 5.78 -9.22
CA ARG A 25 -4.96 6.08 -8.23
C ARG A 25 -5.68 6.29 -6.91
N ALA A 26 -5.28 5.58 -5.86
CA ALA A 26 -5.75 5.90 -4.52
C ALA A 26 -5.52 7.38 -4.25
N ASP A 27 -6.60 8.11 -3.99
CA ASP A 27 -6.51 9.49 -3.51
C ASP A 27 -6.16 9.43 -2.03
N CYS A 28 -4.87 9.26 -1.75
CA CYS A 28 -4.36 9.12 -0.40
C CYS A 28 -4.11 10.46 0.31
N ASN A 29 -4.58 11.57 -0.27
CA ASN A 29 -4.18 12.90 0.14
C ASN A 29 -5.03 13.41 1.32
N GLU A 30 -5.03 12.65 2.41
CA GLU A 30 -5.73 12.99 3.64
C GLU A 30 -4.79 13.54 4.72
N SER A 31 -5.30 14.47 5.53
CA SER A 31 -4.51 15.01 6.64
C SER A 31 -4.25 13.96 7.72
N THR A 32 -3.11 14.09 8.42
CA THR A 32 -2.75 13.25 9.57
C THR A 32 -3.86 13.19 10.62
N LYS A 33 -4.51 14.31 10.93
CA LYS A 33 -5.61 14.37 11.91
C LYS A 33 -6.80 13.51 11.51
N VAL A 34 -7.19 13.56 10.23
CA VAL A 34 -8.28 12.74 9.68
C VAL A 34 -7.91 11.27 9.71
N THR A 35 -6.66 10.94 9.36
CA THR A 35 -6.14 9.57 9.40
C THR A 35 -6.16 9.00 10.82
N SER A 36 -5.67 9.75 11.83
CA SER A 36 -5.74 9.34 13.23
C SER A 36 -7.18 9.13 13.71
N GLN A 37 -8.12 10.01 13.32
CA GLN A 37 -9.54 9.82 13.65
C GLN A 37 -10.10 8.53 13.05
N LYS A 38 -9.85 8.27 11.76
CA LYS A 38 -10.26 7.02 11.10
C LYS A 38 -9.68 5.78 11.77
N LEU A 39 -8.40 5.82 12.15
CA LEU A 39 -7.76 4.70 12.84
C LEU A 39 -8.40 4.48 14.22
N SER A 40 -8.67 5.56 14.97
CA SER A 40 -9.28 5.48 16.30
C SER A 40 -10.70 4.91 16.32
N SER A 41 -11.44 5.09 15.22
CA SER A 41 -12.79 4.54 15.06
C SER A 41 -12.80 3.11 14.51
N GLN A 42 -11.64 2.49 14.33
CA GLN A 42 -11.46 1.20 13.70
C GLN A 42 -10.62 0.28 14.60
N ALA A 43 -10.35 -0.95 14.14
CA ALA A 43 -9.61 -1.95 14.90
C ALA A 43 -8.08 -1.70 14.97
N PHE A 44 -7.64 -0.45 14.90
CA PHE A 44 -6.22 -0.12 15.02
C PHE A 44 -5.77 -0.21 16.48
N SER A 45 -4.74 -1.01 16.75
CA SER A 45 -4.25 -1.29 18.10
C SER A 45 -3.09 -0.38 18.57
N GLY A 46 -2.63 0.56 17.73
CA GLY A 46 -1.60 1.53 18.11
C GLY A 46 -2.14 2.71 18.93
N ILE A 47 -1.24 3.41 19.63
CA ILE A 47 -1.63 4.56 20.47
C ILE A 47 -1.62 5.84 19.63
N LEU A 48 -2.72 6.60 19.73
CA LEU A 48 -2.99 7.84 19.01
C LEU A 48 -3.24 8.97 20.02
N ASP A 49 -2.18 9.49 20.64
CA ASP A 49 -2.23 10.49 21.71
C ASP A 49 -1.64 11.85 21.31
N GLY A 50 -1.38 12.04 20.01
CA GLY A 50 -0.76 13.23 19.44
C GLY A 50 0.78 13.25 19.55
N ARG A 51 1.40 12.22 20.14
CA ARG A 51 2.86 12.05 20.17
C ARG A 51 3.36 11.14 19.05
N GLU A 52 2.46 10.47 18.36
CA GLU A 52 2.77 9.71 17.16
C GLU A 52 3.09 10.63 15.98
N LYS A 53 3.93 10.13 15.07
CA LYS A 53 4.11 10.67 13.74
C LYS A 53 3.48 9.70 12.75
N ILE A 54 2.44 10.14 12.04
CA ILE A 54 1.85 9.41 10.92
C ILE A 54 2.14 10.20 9.65
N GLU A 55 2.81 9.56 8.70
CA GLU A 55 3.25 10.14 7.45
C GLU A 55 2.76 9.30 6.27
N LEU A 56 2.16 9.94 5.26
CA LEU A 56 1.76 9.28 4.03
C LEU A 56 3.00 8.88 3.23
N MET A 57 3.11 7.60 2.89
CA MET A 57 4.16 7.08 2.01
C MET A 57 3.74 7.07 0.54
N GLY A 58 2.43 6.97 0.29
CA GLY A 58 1.83 7.03 -1.05
C GLY A 58 0.74 5.97 -1.23
N GLY A 59 0.31 5.80 -2.48
CA GLY A 59 -0.69 4.81 -2.87
C GLY A 59 -0.08 3.62 -3.60
N VAL A 60 -0.64 2.43 -3.38
CA VAL A 60 -0.34 1.22 -4.16
C VAL A 60 -1.61 0.75 -4.85
N SER A 61 -1.59 0.67 -6.18
CA SER A 61 -2.70 0.15 -6.99
C SER A 61 -2.24 -1.09 -7.75
N HIS A 62 -2.96 -2.21 -7.59
CA HIS A 62 -2.66 -3.46 -8.29
C HIS A 62 -3.93 -4.30 -8.47
N LEU A 63 -4.31 -4.56 -9.73
CA LEU A 63 -5.57 -5.23 -10.08
C LEU A 63 -6.76 -4.51 -9.43
N ASP A 64 -7.56 -5.21 -8.63
CA ASP A 64 -8.73 -4.66 -7.94
C ASP A 64 -8.37 -3.99 -6.60
N PHE A 65 -7.09 -3.97 -6.24
CA PHE A 65 -6.64 -3.41 -4.97
C PHE A 65 -6.12 -2.00 -5.14
N ASN A 66 -6.59 -1.14 -4.25
CA ASN A 66 -6.17 0.25 -4.15
C ASN A 66 -5.92 0.53 -2.68
N TYR A 67 -4.70 0.92 -2.31
CA TYR A 67 -4.30 1.08 -0.91
C TYR A 67 -3.56 2.39 -0.69
N CYS A 68 -3.77 2.95 0.50
CA CYS A 68 -2.98 4.05 1.03
C CYS A 68 -2.06 3.55 2.14
N ILE A 69 -0.78 3.87 2.00
CA ILE A 69 0.29 3.39 2.87
C ILE A 69 0.78 4.54 3.73
N TYR A 70 0.75 4.32 5.04
CA TYR A 70 1.24 5.29 6.02
C TYR A 70 2.36 4.68 6.86
N PHE A 71 3.36 5.48 7.16
CA PHE A 71 4.37 5.15 8.16
C PHE A 71 3.98 5.79 9.48
N TYR A 72 3.84 4.96 10.51
CA TYR A 72 3.59 5.35 11.88
C TYR A 72 4.85 5.16 12.70
N ALA A 73 5.26 6.17 13.46
CA ALA A 73 6.32 6.08 14.44
C ALA A 73 5.87 6.70 15.77
N ARG A 74 6.13 6.02 16.89
CA ARG A 74 5.89 6.56 18.23
C ARG A 74 7.05 6.25 19.14
N GLU A 75 7.65 7.32 19.66
CA GLU A 75 8.68 7.23 20.68
C GLU A 75 8.02 7.17 22.06
N PHE A 76 8.40 6.17 22.85
CA PHE A 76 8.05 6.07 24.26
C PHE A 76 9.14 6.74 25.09
N GLY A 77 8.80 7.26 26.27
CA GLY A 77 9.73 8.00 27.13
C GLY A 77 11.00 7.26 27.57
N ASN A 78 11.12 5.96 27.26
CA ASN A 78 12.30 5.13 27.45
C ASN A 78 13.10 4.88 26.16
N ARG A 79 12.95 5.72 25.13
CA ARG A 79 13.55 5.59 23.78
C ARG A 79 13.15 4.33 23.01
N ARG A 80 12.16 3.56 23.50
CA ARG A 80 11.55 2.53 22.66
C ARG A 80 10.78 3.22 21.55
N LEU A 81 10.94 2.72 20.34
CA LEU A 81 10.31 3.28 19.15
C LEU A 81 9.44 2.19 18.55
N ALA A 82 8.12 2.40 18.53
CA ALA A 82 7.25 1.55 17.73
C ALA A 82 7.15 2.15 16.33
N LYS A 83 7.49 1.37 15.32
CA LYS A 83 7.38 1.75 13.90
C LYS A 83 6.42 0.77 13.23
N ARG A 84 5.47 1.28 12.47
CA ARG A 84 4.45 0.47 11.80
C ARG A 84 4.24 0.97 10.38
N LEU A 85 3.98 0.03 9.49
CA LEU A 85 3.44 0.34 8.18
C LEU A 85 1.93 0.09 8.23
N ILE A 86 1.14 1.15 8.18
CA ILE A 86 -0.33 1.11 8.24
C ILE A 86 -0.89 1.07 6.82
N ILE A 87 -1.86 0.19 6.60
CA ILE A 87 -2.51 -0.02 5.30
C ILE A 87 -3.99 0.33 5.44
N LEU A 88 -4.42 1.32 4.65
CA LEU A 88 -5.83 1.65 4.46
C LEU A 88 -6.26 1.29 3.04
N ASP A 89 -7.52 0.91 2.88
CA ASP A 89 -8.18 0.83 1.59
C ASP A 89 -8.26 2.23 0.99
N GLY A 90 -7.76 2.40 -0.22
CA GLY A 90 -7.69 3.67 -0.92
C GLY A 90 -9.05 4.17 -1.43
N ASN A 91 -10.09 3.33 -1.42
CA ASN A 91 -11.41 3.72 -1.91
C ASN A 91 -12.32 4.24 -0.79
N ASP A 92 -12.28 3.62 0.39
CA ASP A 92 -13.18 3.96 1.52
C ASP A 92 -12.44 4.31 2.83
N GLY A 93 -11.11 4.23 2.85
CA GLY A 93 -10.30 4.54 4.04
C GLY A 93 -10.38 3.48 5.14
N ARG A 94 -10.94 2.30 4.86
CA ARG A 94 -11.03 1.19 5.81
C ARG A 94 -9.65 0.66 6.17
N TYR A 95 -9.44 0.37 7.44
CA TYR A 95 -8.22 -0.22 7.98
C TYR A 95 -8.08 -1.69 7.58
N ILE A 96 -7.04 -1.97 6.80
CA ILE A 96 -6.72 -3.30 6.29
C ILE A 96 -5.80 -4.06 7.25
N GLY A 97 -4.88 -3.36 7.89
CA GLY A 97 -3.91 -3.95 8.82
C GLY A 97 -2.61 -3.17 8.87
N MET A 98 -1.62 -3.73 9.55
CA MET A 98 -0.29 -3.16 9.64
C MET A 98 0.82 -4.22 9.74
N PHE A 99 2.03 -3.81 9.39
CA PHE A 99 3.26 -4.55 9.66
C PHE A 99 4.08 -3.86 10.77
N ASP A 100 4.75 -4.65 11.61
CA ASP A 100 5.93 -4.17 12.35
C ASP A 100 7.06 -3.98 11.36
N VAL A 101 7.69 -2.82 11.37
CA VAL A 101 8.81 -2.52 10.47
C VAL A 101 9.90 -1.82 11.24
N ASP A 102 11.15 -2.11 10.94
CA ASP A 102 12.26 -1.51 11.66
C ASP A 102 12.63 -0.14 11.11
N ASP A 103 12.31 0.14 9.84
CA ASP A 103 12.55 1.45 9.22
C ASP A 103 11.41 1.96 8.37
N LYS A 104 11.52 3.25 8.06
CA LYS A 104 10.63 3.92 7.14
C LYS A 104 10.91 3.42 5.71
N PRO A 105 9.89 3.11 4.90
CA PRO A 105 10.11 2.78 3.50
C PRO A 105 10.78 3.93 2.75
N LYS A 106 11.62 3.60 1.78
CA LYS A 106 12.21 4.53 0.82
C LYS A 106 11.17 5.12 -0.11
N GLY A 107 10.14 4.34 -0.44
CA GLY A 107 9.04 4.76 -1.28
C GLY A 107 8.24 3.59 -1.84
N ILE A 108 7.42 3.88 -2.84
CA ILE A 108 6.59 2.91 -3.55
C ILE A 108 7.01 2.90 -5.03
N VAL A 109 7.18 1.70 -5.59
CA VAL A 109 7.51 1.49 -7.01
C VAL A 109 6.59 0.40 -7.56
N GLY A 110 5.71 0.76 -8.50
CA GLY A 110 4.69 -0.15 -9.03
C GLY A 110 3.76 -0.66 -7.92
N ASN A 111 3.65 -1.98 -7.79
CA ASN A 111 2.88 -2.64 -6.73
C ASN A 111 3.69 -2.96 -5.47
N SER A 112 4.89 -2.37 -5.33
CA SER A 112 5.84 -2.73 -4.27
C SER A 112 6.19 -1.54 -3.37
N ILE A 113 6.26 -1.80 -2.07
CA ILE A 113 6.76 -0.87 -1.06
C ILE A 113 8.22 -1.23 -0.82
N ILE A 114 9.13 -0.27 -1.02
CA ILE A 114 10.58 -0.50 -1.04
C ILE A 114 11.22 0.07 0.22
N PHE A 115 12.10 -0.70 0.85
CA PHE A 115 12.92 -0.34 2.00
C PHE A 115 14.38 -0.22 1.58
N ASP A 116 15.18 0.52 2.34
CA ASP A 116 16.62 0.69 2.08
C ASP A 116 17.44 -0.44 2.72
N TYR A 117 17.00 -1.68 2.49
CA TYR A 117 17.68 -2.90 2.91
C TYR A 117 18.35 -3.58 1.72
N HIS A 118 19.30 -4.45 2.02
CA HIS A 118 19.90 -5.32 1.00
C HIS A 118 18.84 -6.33 0.50
N ASP A 119 18.91 -6.69 -0.78
CA ASP A 119 17.85 -7.44 -1.45
C ASP A 119 17.74 -8.91 -1.00
N ASP A 120 18.88 -9.54 -0.70
CA ASP A 120 19.03 -10.88 -0.13
C ASP A 120 18.39 -11.02 1.27
N LEU A 121 18.32 -9.93 2.02
CA LEU A 121 17.64 -9.87 3.32
C LEU A 121 16.13 -9.58 3.18
N GLY A 122 15.65 -9.31 1.97
CA GLY A 122 14.29 -8.84 1.73
C GLY A 122 14.17 -7.34 1.99
N ASN A 123 13.78 -6.61 0.94
CA ASN A 123 13.70 -5.15 0.97
C ASN A 123 12.39 -4.60 0.41
N LYS A 124 11.40 -5.46 0.20
CA LYS A 124 10.14 -5.07 -0.43
C LYS A 124 8.96 -5.88 0.05
N ILE A 125 7.83 -5.18 0.20
CA ILE A 125 6.51 -5.79 0.34
C ILE A 125 5.78 -5.63 -0.98
N ILE A 126 5.31 -6.72 -1.57
CA ILE A 126 4.69 -6.73 -2.90
C ILE A 126 3.20 -7.04 -2.77
N VAL A 127 2.35 -6.17 -3.31
CA VAL A 127 0.90 -6.43 -3.42
C VAL A 127 0.67 -7.39 -4.57
N GLY A 128 0.18 -8.59 -4.26
CA GLY A 128 -0.12 -9.64 -5.23
C GLY A 128 -1.59 -9.62 -5.66
N SER A 129 -1.99 -10.65 -6.40
CA SER A 129 -3.35 -10.81 -6.91
C SER A 129 -4.42 -11.07 -5.84
N SER A 130 -4.02 -11.29 -4.60
CA SER A 130 -4.91 -11.44 -3.44
C SER A 130 -4.76 -10.30 -2.42
N GLY A 131 -4.09 -9.20 -2.81
CA GLY A 131 -3.81 -8.05 -1.94
C GLY A 131 -2.46 -8.15 -1.25
N PHE A 132 -2.33 -7.51 -0.09
CA PHE A 132 -1.10 -7.59 0.72
C PHE A 132 -0.85 -9.03 1.19
N PRO A 133 0.43 -9.47 1.20
CA PRO A 133 0.76 -10.79 1.69
C PRO A 133 0.54 -10.86 3.21
N LYS A 134 0.11 -12.02 3.71
CA LYS A 134 -0.02 -12.24 5.15
C LYS A 134 1.34 -12.23 5.86
N ASN A 135 2.38 -12.69 5.18
CA ASN A 135 3.75 -12.75 5.68
C ASN A 135 4.70 -12.20 4.62
N THR A 136 5.73 -11.50 5.06
CA THR A 136 6.81 -10.97 4.21
C THR A 136 8.14 -11.11 4.96
N TYR A 137 9.25 -10.83 4.27
CA TYR A 137 10.59 -10.83 4.85
C TYR A 137 11.21 -9.46 4.63
N LEU A 138 11.68 -8.84 5.71
CA LEU A 138 12.33 -7.54 5.69
C LEU A 138 13.54 -7.58 6.62
N ASP A 139 14.69 -7.16 6.11
CA ASP A 139 15.96 -7.13 6.85
C ASP A 139 16.33 -8.46 7.54
N GLY A 140 16.05 -9.57 6.85
CA GLY A 140 16.34 -10.92 7.34
C GLY A 140 15.34 -11.43 8.37
N GLU A 141 14.23 -10.72 8.61
CA GLU A 141 13.22 -11.11 9.58
C GLU A 141 11.83 -11.31 8.95
N PRO A 142 11.06 -12.33 9.41
CA PRO A 142 9.68 -12.49 9.01
C PRO A 142 8.81 -11.40 9.65
N LYS A 143 8.00 -10.73 8.83
CA LYS A 143 6.99 -9.77 9.30
C LYS A 143 5.60 -10.26 8.91
N GLU A 144 4.68 -10.24 9.87
CA GLU A 144 3.28 -10.64 9.67
C GLU A 144 2.38 -9.41 9.53
N LEU A 145 1.36 -9.52 8.69
CA LEU A 145 0.28 -8.54 8.59
C LEU A 145 -0.75 -8.83 9.69
N PHE A 146 -0.94 -7.90 10.61
CA PHE A 146 -1.88 -8.04 11.72
C PHE A 146 -2.79 -6.81 11.87
N LYS A 147 -3.81 -6.94 12.74
CA LYS A 147 -4.75 -5.87 13.09
C LYS A 147 -4.66 -5.57 14.58
#